data_AF-A0A0F9DZ77-F1
#
_entry.id   AF-A0A0F9DZ77-F1
#
_cell.length_a   1.000
_cell.length_b   1.000
_cell.length_c   1.000
_cell.angle_alpha   90.00
_cell.angle_beta   90.00
_cell.angle_gamma   90.00
#
_symmetry.space_group_name_H-M   'P 1'
#
loop_
_entity.id
_entity.type
_entity.pdbx_description
1 polymer ?
#
loop_
_entity_poly.entity_id
_entity_poly.type
_entity_poly.pdbx_seq_one_letter_code
_entity_poly.pdbx_strand_id
1 'polypeptide(L)'
;MLDRLQDVFRSFQQHDVKYVVIGGVASVLHGVPRATFDLDILIEATSENTRRLLDALLDAGLGTASLTTVDEVLANEITIFKDRIRIDVQTSTPGVKFGGAWTHRQTMTFRGQQLFVLSKADLI
;
A
#
# COMPACT_ATOMS: atom_id res chain seq x y z
N MET A 1 -8.10 -10.56 -8.40
CA MET A 1 -7.74 -9.70 -7.26
C MET A 1 -7.19 -8.36 -7.73
N LEU A 2 -6.05 -8.31 -8.42
CA LEU A 2 -5.41 -7.06 -8.90
C LEU A 2 -6.33 -6.13 -9.69
N ASP A 3 -7.26 -6.67 -10.48
CA ASP A 3 -8.26 -5.89 -11.21
C ASP A 3 -9.13 -5.01 -10.30
N ARG A 4 -9.38 -5.44 -9.06
CA ARG A 4 -10.14 -4.66 -8.06
C ARG A 4 -9.32 -3.57 -7.37
N LEU A 5 -7.99 -3.62 -7.53
CA LEU A 5 -7.05 -2.69 -6.89
C LEU A 5 -6.70 -1.49 -7.78
N GLN A 6 -7.06 -1.51 -9.08
CA GLN A 6 -6.70 -0.45 -10.01
C GLN A 6 -7.15 0.94 -9.53
N ASP A 7 -8.40 1.05 -9.10
CA ASP A 7 -8.95 2.32 -8.62
C ASP A 7 -8.33 2.77 -7.29
N VAL A 8 -7.86 1.82 -6.46
CA VAL A 8 -7.12 2.14 -5.24
C VAL A 8 -5.79 2.78 -5.58
N PHE A 9 -5.01 2.15 -6.46
CA PHE A 9 -3.73 2.72 -6.88
C PHE A 9 -3.94 4.06 -7.58
N ARG A 10 -4.90 4.15 -8.50
CA ARG A 10 -5.28 5.41 -9.15
C ARG A 10 -5.55 6.52 -8.12
N SER A 11 -6.32 6.21 -7.08
CA SER A 11 -6.60 7.14 -5.98
C SER A 11 -5.34 7.51 -5.20
N PHE A 12 -4.49 6.53 -4.86
CA PHE A 12 -3.21 6.79 -4.20
C PHE A 12 -2.32 7.75 -5.01
N GLN A 13 -2.30 7.62 -6.34
CA GLN A 13 -1.59 8.54 -7.22
C GLN A 13 -2.23 9.94 -7.25
N GLN A 14 -3.55 10.05 -7.27
CA GLN A 14 -4.26 11.34 -7.27
C GLN A 14 -4.04 12.14 -5.98
N HIS A 15 -3.84 11.43 -4.87
CA HIS A 15 -3.60 12.01 -3.54
C HIS A 15 -2.12 12.10 -3.16
N ASP A 16 -1.19 11.78 -4.07
CA ASP A 16 0.26 11.78 -3.82
C ASP A 16 0.66 10.94 -2.58
N VAL A 17 0.02 9.78 -2.41
CA VAL A 17 0.33 8.84 -1.32
C VAL A 17 1.70 8.21 -1.58
N LYS A 18 2.59 8.33 -0.60
CA LYS A 18 3.88 7.65 -0.56
C LYS A 18 3.71 6.28 0.07
N TYR A 19 3.66 5.25 -0.78
CA TYR A 19 3.53 3.85 -0.39
C TYR A 19 4.44 2.96 -1.24
N VAL A 20 4.75 1.78 -0.72
CA VAL A 20 5.31 0.68 -1.50
C VAL A 20 4.50 -0.58 -1.26
N VAL A 21 4.14 -1.28 -2.33
CA VAL A 21 3.50 -2.59 -2.29
C VAL A 21 4.52 -3.61 -1.84
N ILE A 22 4.17 -4.36 -0.81
CA ILE A 22 5.00 -5.42 -0.23
C ILE A 22 4.26 -6.77 -0.29
N GLY A 23 4.77 -7.77 0.42
CA GLY A 23 4.04 -9.01 0.70
C GLY A 23 3.68 -9.84 -0.53
N GLY A 24 2.48 -10.42 -0.50
CA GLY A 24 2.04 -11.39 -1.51
C GLY A 24 1.91 -10.80 -2.91
N VAL A 25 1.35 -9.60 -3.02
CA VAL A 25 1.20 -8.90 -4.31
C VAL A 25 2.56 -8.57 -4.92
N ALA A 26 3.51 -8.05 -4.13
CA ALA A 26 4.86 -7.79 -4.61
C ALA A 26 5.53 -9.06 -5.15
N SER A 27 5.38 -10.18 -4.43
CA SER A 27 5.92 -11.49 -4.85
C SER A 27 5.37 -11.92 -6.22
N VAL A 28 4.05 -11.80 -6.42
CA VAL A 28 3.39 -12.16 -7.68
C VAL A 28 3.85 -11.26 -8.84
N LEU A 29 3.95 -9.95 -8.61
CA LEU A 29 4.45 -9.00 -9.62
C LEU A 29 5.91 -9.29 -10.01
N HIS A 30 6.69 -9.83 -9.08
CA HIS A 30 8.06 -10.28 -9.29
C HIS A 30 8.20 -11.66 -9.94
N GLY A 31 7.07 -12.31 -10.29
CA GLY A 31 7.03 -13.59 -10.99
C GLY A 31 7.07 -14.80 -10.06
N VAL A 32 6.91 -14.63 -8.74
CA VAL A 32 6.80 -15.74 -7.78
C VAL A 32 5.32 -16.10 -7.61
N PRO A 33 4.86 -17.26 -8.11
CA PRO A 33 3.46 -17.63 -8.04
C PRO A 33 3.03 -17.84 -6.59
N ARG A 34 2.03 -17.08 -6.12
CA ARG A 34 1.47 -17.20 -4.77
C ARG A 34 -0.01 -16.84 -4.77
N ALA A 35 -0.81 -17.57 -4.00
CA ALA A 35 -2.15 -17.12 -3.65
C ALA A 35 -2.07 -16.02 -2.59
N THR A 36 -2.64 -14.86 -2.88
CA THR A 36 -2.81 -13.73 -1.95
C THR A 36 -4.19 -13.14 -2.20
N PHE A 37 -4.81 -12.62 -1.14
CA PHE A 37 -6.20 -12.14 -1.16
C PHE A 37 -6.34 -10.73 -0.57
N ASP A 38 -5.22 -10.15 -0.17
CA ASP A 38 -5.03 -8.86 0.46
C ASP A 38 -3.95 -8.07 -0.28
N LEU A 39 -3.99 -6.76 -0.09
CA LEU A 39 -2.93 -5.86 -0.51
C LEU A 39 -2.16 -5.40 0.72
N ASP A 40 -0.89 -5.76 0.80
CA ASP A 40 0.02 -5.23 1.81
C ASP A 40 0.75 -4.00 1.26
N ILE A 41 0.72 -2.88 1.99
CA ILE A 41 1.52 -1.69 1.68
C ILE A 41 2.30 -1.22 2.91
N LEU A 42 3.52 -0.75 2.70
CA LEU A 42 4.28 0.04 3.67
C LEU A 42 4.20 1.52 3.25
N ILE A 43 3.85 2.41 4.19
CA ILE A 43 3.73 3.85 3.93
C ILE A 43 4.84 4.66 4.60
N GLU A 44 5.06 5.90 4.11
CA GLU A 44 5.80 6.88 4.90
C GLU A 44 4.97 7.22 6.14
N ALA A 45 5.42 6.83 7.33
CA ALA A 45 4.70 7.02 8.59
C ALA A 45 4.77 8.48 9.08
N THR A 46 4.17 9.39 8.33
CA THR A 46 4.02 10.81 8.69
C THR A 46 2.54 11.17 8.70
N SER A 47 2.14 12.12 9.55
CA SER A 47 0.74 12.55 9.64
C SER A 47 0.19 13.08 8.32
N GLU A 48 1.02 13.72 7.50
CA GLU A 48 0.64 14.22 6.18
C GLU A 48 0.35 13.08 5.20
N ASN A 49 1.25 12.10 5.10
CA ASN A 49 1.07 10.98 4.18
C ASN A 49 -0.05 10.03 4.63
N THR A 50 -0.21 9.82 5.94
CA THR A 50 -1.33 9.04 6.49
C THR A 50 -2.67 9.71 6.21
N ARG A 51 -2.76 11.05 6.28
CA ARG A 51 -3.99 11.76 5.89
C ARG A 51 -4.31 11.54 4.41
N ARG A 52 -3.34 11.72 3.52
CA ARG A 52 -3.48 11.45 2.08
C ARG A 52 -3.94 10.02 1.82
N LEU A 53 -3.37 9.05 2.55
CA LEU A 53 -3.78 7.65 2.43
C LEU A 53 -5.25 7.48 2.81
N LEU A 54 -5.70 8.00 3.96
CA LEU A 54 -7.09 7.86 4.40
C LEU A 54 -8.06 8.52 3.42
N ASP A 55 -7.73 9.73 2.93
CA ASP A 55 -8.52 10.44 1.92
C ASP A 55 -8.59 9.63 0.61
N ALA A 56 -7.47 9.06 0.17
CA ALA A 56 -7.41 8.23 -1.04
C ALA A 56 -8.20 6.91 -0.90
N LEU A 57 -8.18 6.28 0.27
CA LEU A 57 -8.97 5.09 0.55
C LEU A 57 -10.47 5.40 0.49
N LEU A 58 -10.90 6.53 1.07
CA LEU A 58 -12.29 7.00 1.01
C LEU A 58 -12.73 7.28 -0.43
N ASP A 59 -11.91 7.99 -1.20
CA ASP A 59 -12.18 8.28 -2.61
C ASP A 59 -12.24 7.02 -3.48
N ALA A 60 -11.50 5.97 -3.12
CA ALA A 60 -11.55 4.66 -3.77
C ALA A 60 -12.74 3.78 -3.29
N GLY A 61 -13.59 4.31 -2.42
CA GLY A 61 -14.79 3.66 -1.89
C GLY A 61 -14.53 2.67 -0.76
N LEU A 62 -13.40 2.78 -0.04
CA LEU A 62 -13.11 1.99 1.17
C LEU A 62 -13.58 2.76 2.41
N GLY A 63 -14.84 2.53 2.79
CA GLY A 63 -15.51 3.27 3.86
C GLY A 63 -14.92 3.03 5.25
N THR A 64 -14.26 1.89 5.48
CA THR A 64 -13.60 1.63 6.78
C THR A 64 -12.54 2.67 7.15
N ALA A 65 -12.00 3.40 6.17
CA ALA A 65 -11.07 4.51 6.42
C ALA A 65 -11.68 5.67 7.23
N SER A 66 -13.01 5.82 7.22
CA SER A 66 -13.72 6.84 8.03
C SER A 66 -13.85 6.45 9.52
N LEU A 67 -13.50 5.22 9.88
CA LEU A 67 -13.65 4.68 11.24
C LEU A 67 -12.38 4.83 12.08
N THR A 68 -11.35 5.50 11.56
CA THR A 68 -10.08 5.70 12.26
C THR A 68 -9.54 7.11 12.04
N THR A 69 -8.49 7.45 12.77
CA THR A 69 -7.79 8.73 12.67
C THR A 69 -6.34 8.53 12.24
N VAL A 70 -5.71 9.63 11.82
CA VAL A 70 -4.27 9.66 11.51
C VAL A 70 -3.43 9.17 12.69
N ASP A 71 -3.75 9.62 13.90
CA ASP A 71 -2.99 9.28 15.11
C ASP A 71 -3.15 7.80 15.47
N GLU A 72 -4.34 7.23 15.30
CA GLU A 72 -4.57 5.80 15.51
C GLU A 72 -3.81 4.94 14.51
N VAL A 73 -3.79 5.30 13.22
CA VAL A 73 -3.01 4.57 12.22
C VAL A 73 -1.51 4.63 12.56
N LEU A 74 -1.00 5.80 12.94
CA LEU A 74 0.41 5.98 13.31
C LEU A 74 0.80 5.31 14.64
N ALA A 75 -0.16 5.07 15.53
CA ALA A 75 0.06 4.37 16.79
C ALA A 75 0.16 2.84 16.63
N ASN A 76 -0.14 2.30 15.45
CA ASN A 76 -0.11 0.86 15.17
C ASN A 76 0.95 0.54 14.12
N GLU A 77 1.65 -0.59 14.27
CA GLU A 77 2.56 -1.09 13.23
C GLU A 77 1.78 -1.48 11.96
N ILE A 78 0.58 -2.05 12.13
CA ILE A 78 -0.30 -2.47 11.05
C ILE A 78 -1.74 -2.03 11.36
N THR A 79 -2.40 -1.40 10.39
CA THR A 79 -3.84 -1.14 10.41
C THR A 79 -4.50 -1.86 9.23
N ILE A 80 -5.59 -2.58 9.51
CA ILE A 80 -6.30 -3.38 8.51
C ILE A 80 -7.58 -2.66 8.08
N PHE A 81 -7.70 -2.35 6.80
CA PHE A 81 -8.90 -1.84 6.17
C PHE A 81 -9.61 -2.98 5.46
N LYS A 82 -10.84 -3.29 5.85
CA LYS A 82 -11.58 -4.48 5.39
C LYS A 82 -12.92 -4.10 4.77
N ASP A 83 -12.87 -3.73 3.49
CA ASP A 83 -14.05 -3.42 2.67
C ASP A 83 -14.26 -4.52 1.60
N ARG A 84 -14.56 -4.13 0.36
CA ARG A 84 -14.63 -5.00 -0.83
C ARG A 84 -13.31 -5.72 -1.15
N ILE A 85 -12.22 -5.23 -0.57
CA ILE A 85 -10.85 -5.77 -0.59
C ILE A 85 -10.26 -5.52 0.80
N ARG A 86 -9.33 -6.38 1.21
CA ARG A 86 -8.53 -6.17 2.43
C ARG A 86 -7.24 -5.45 2.04
N ILE A 87 -6.92 -4.37 2.76
CA ILE A 87 -5.65 -3.66 2.64
C ILE A 87 -5.00 -3.60 4.03
N ASP A 88 -3.78 -4.12 4.12
CA ASP A 88 -2.96 -4.09 5.31
C ASP A 88 -1.95 -2.95 5.16
N VAL A 89 -2.16 -1.89 5.92
CA VAL A 89 -1.31 -0.69 5.90
C VAL A 89 -0.31 -0.82 7.03
N GLN A 90 0.96 -0.91 6.67
CA GLN A 90 2.07 -0.99 7.60
C GLN A 90 2.75 0.38 7.74
N THR A 91 3.00 0.81 8.97
CA THR A 91 3.82 1.98 9.30
C THR A 91 5.28 1.60 9.53
N SER A 92 5.53 0.32 9.85
CA SER A 92 6.84 -0.29 9.97
C SER A 92 6.82 -1.73 9.43
N THR A 93 7.93 -2.19 8.88
CA THR A 93 8.13 -3.58 8.47
C THR A 93 9.55 -4.01 8.87
N PRO A 94 9.74 -5.14 9.58
CA PRO A 94 11.08 -5.62 9.94
C PRO A 94 11.98 -5.77 8.70
N GLY A 95 13.22 -5.28 8.81
CA GLY A 95 14.20 -5.34 7.71
C GLY A 95 14.04 -4.27 6.62
N VAL A 96 12.94 -3.51 6.60
CA VAL A 96 12.67 -2.53 5.54
C VAL A 96 12.56 -1.13 6.11
N LYS A 97 13.43 -0.22 5.69
CA LYS A 97 13.34 1.22 5.99
C LYS A 97 12.61 1.92 4.85
N PHE A 98 11.52 2.64 5.15
CA PHE A 98 10.69 3.28 4.14
C PHE A 98 11.49 4.16 3.16
N GLY A 99 12.37 5.04 3.64
CA GLY A 99 13.14 5.93 2.76
C GLY A 99 14.01 5.19 1.75
N GLY A 100 14.64 4.07 2.15
CA GLY A 100 15.39 3.21 1.25
C GLY A 100 14.48 2.50 0.26
N ALA A 101 13.41 1.87 0.75
CA ALA A 101 12.42 1.20 -0.07
C ALA A 101 11.77 2.14 -1.10
N TRP A 102 11.47 3.38 -0.71
CA TRP A 102 10.89 4.39 -1.58
C TRP A 102 11.87 4.83 -2.67
N THR A 103 13.16 4.95 -2.33
CA THR A 103 14.21 5.30 -3.31
C THR A 103 14.42 4.18 -4.31
N HIS A 104 14.43 2.93 -3.86
CA HIS A 104 14.71 1.75 -4.70
C HIS A 104 13.46 1.10 -5.31
N ARG A 105 12.26 1.63 -5.02
CA ARG A 105 11.00 1.05 -5.48
C ARG A 105 11.00 0.86 -7.00
N GLN A 106 10.39 -0.24 -7.44
CA GLN A 106 10.15 -0.46 -8.85
C GLN A 106 8.78 0.06 -9.23
N THR A 107 8.73 0.92 -10.25
CA THR A 107 7.47 1.30 -10.87
C THR A 107 7.08 0.20 -11.86
N MET A 108 5.98 -0.49 -11.57
CA MET A 108 5.45 -1.54 -12.44
C MET A 108 4.10 -1.09 -13.02
N THR A 109 3.78 -1.55 -14.21
CA THR A 109 2.49 -1.26 -14.85
C THR A 109 1.65 -2.52 -14.92
N PHE A 110 0.45 -2.46 -14.35
CA PHE A 110 -0.55 -3.53 -14.46
C PHE A 110 -1.81 -2.96 -15.10
N ARG A 111 -2.16 -3.44 -16.30
CA ARG A 111 -3.32 -2.99 -17.08
C ARG A 111 -3.43 -1.45 -17.20
N GLY A 112 -2.29 -0.79 -17.42
CA GLY A 112 -2.21 0.67 -17.58
C GLY A 112 -2.14 1.47 -16.27
N GLN A 113 -2.37 0.85 -15.11
CA GLN A 113 -2.18 1.50 -13.81
C GLN A 113 -0.73 1.32 -13.32
N GLN A 114 -0.12 2.38 -12.81
CA GLN A 114 1.20 2.31 -12.18
C GLN A 114 1.08 1.86 -10.72
N LEU A 115 2.03 1.05 -10.29
CA LEU A 115 2.19 0.56 -8.92
C LEU A 115 3.63 0.80 -8.49
N PHE A 116 3.80 1.17 -7.22
CA PHE A 116 5.11 1.30 -6.60
C PHE A 116 5.38 0.06 -5.78
N VAL A 117 6.30 -0.79 -6.21
CA VAL A 117 6.53 -2.11 -5.64
C VAL A 117 7.89 -2.16 -4.98
N LEU A 118 7.99 -2.81 -3.82
CA LEU A 118 9.27 -3.07 -3.17
C LEU A 118 10.20 -3.83 -4.12
N SER A 119 11.48 -3.46 -4.16
CA SER A 119 12.44 -4.08 -5.05
C SER A 119 12.72 -5.54 -4.64
N LYS A 120 13.12 -6.39 -5.59
CA LYS A 120 13.56 -7.77 -5.27
C LYS A 120 14.76 -7.79 -4.33
N ALA A 121 15.64 -6.80 -4.40
CA ALA A 121 16.83 -6.72 -3.56
C ALA A 121 16.47 -6.41 -2.10
N ASP A 122 15.34 -5.75 -1.86
CA ASP A 122 14.84 -5.44 -0.52
C ASP A 122 13.89 -6.53 0.04
N LEU A 123 13.62 -7.60 -0.72
CA LEU A 123 12.78 -8.73 -0.31
C LEU A 123 13.57 -9.88 0.35
N ILE A 124 14.90 -9.86 0.33
CA ILE A 124 15.80 -10.98 0.69
C ILE A 124 16.87 -10.53 1.68
#